data_AF-A0A925L4M5-F1
#
_entry.id   AF-A0A925L4M5-F1
#
_cell.length_a   1.000
_cell.length_b   1.000
_cell.length_c   1.000
_cell.angle_alpha   90.00
_cell.angle_beta   90.00
_cell.angle_gamma   90.00
#
_symmetry.space_group_name_H-M   'P 1'
#
loop_
_entity.id
_entity.type
_entity.pdbx_description
1 polymer ?
#
loop_
_entity_poly.entity_id
_entity_poly.type
_entity_poly.pdbx_seq_one_letter_code
_entity_poly.pdbx_strand_id
1 'polypeptide(L)'
;MAGRFLIKSVVVAALALTATSAMAGPPVEVGAGHAVLLVLDHPARQVIIGDPTVADVSVESPTRVVVFGKRVGSTSLMVLDGGHQPMLEAAIVVQPGGSGAVTVTYGTGKDVKAGGLNAVFACATTCVRAADKPSGAAPPPAAPPAPGKSS
;
A
#
# COMPACT_ATOMS: atom_id res chain seq x y z
N MET A 1 -38.90 -42.37 -52.37
CA MET A 1 -38.70 -41.46 -51.23
C MET A 1 -37.97 -42.22 -50.13
N ALA A 2 -36.64 -42.30 -50.20
CA ALA A 2 -35.75 -42.80 -49.15
C ALA A 2 -34.30 -42.70 -49.65
N GLY A 3 -33.38 -42.23 -48.81
CA GLY A 3 -31.95 -42.21 -49.13
C GLY A 3 -31.12 -41.31 -48.21
N ARG A 4 -31.10 -41.64 -46.92
CA ARG A 4 -30.14 -41.09 -45.93
C ARG A 4 -28.76 -41.69 -46.23
N PHE A 5 -27.74 -40.90 -46.56
CA PHE A 5 -26.30 -41.19 -46.33
C PHE A 5 -25.56 -39.84 -46.46
N LEU A 6 -25.10 -39.23 -45.37
CA LEU A 6 -23.79 -39.41 -44.70
C LEU A 6 -22.80 -38.32 -45.16
N ILE A 7 -21.79 -38.00 -44.31
CA ILE A 7 -20.59 -37.16 -44.56
C ILE A 7 -20.80 -35.67 -44.17
N LYS A 8 -20.06 -35.02 -43.28
CA LYS A 8 -18.88 -35.34 -42.45
C LYS A 8 -18.83 -34.33 -41.29
N SER A 9 -18.41 -34.82 -40.14
CA SER A 9 -18.09 -34.11 -38.90
C SER A 9 -17.45 -32.74 -39.12
N VAL A 10 -18.11 -31.68 -38.66
CA VAL A 10 -17.45 -30.40 -38.36
C VAL A 10 -17.16 -30.41 -36.87
N VAL A 11 -15.96 -30.86 -36.52
CA VAL A 11 -15.38 -30.64 -35.20
C VAL A 11 -15.00 -29.16 -35.14
N VAL A 12 -15.91 -28.31 -34.67
CA VAL A 12 -15.56 -26.93 -34.30
C VAL A 12 -14.83 -27.01 -32.97
N ALA A 13 -13.51 -26.86 -33.03
CA ALA A 13 -12.63 -26.77 -31.88
C ALA A 13 -13.08 -25.61 -30.97
N ALA A 14 -13.55 -25.95 -29.78
CA ALA A 14 -13.84 -24.98 -28.73
C ALA A 14 -12.52 -24.35 -28.26
N LEU A 15 -12.25 -23.13 -28.70
CA LEU A 15 -11.20 -22.29 -28.13
C LEU A 15 -11.63 -21.91 -26.70
N ALA A 16 -11.19 -22.69 -25.71
CA ALA A 16 -11.31 -22.33 -24.31
C ALA A 16 -10.36 -21.16 -24.02
N LEU A 17 -10.88 -19.93 -24.06
CA LEU A 17 -10.21 -18.76 -23.50
C LEU A 17 -10.19 -18.91 -21.97
N THR A 18 -9.13 -19.51 -21.43
CA THR A 18 -8.85 -19.44 -19.99
C THR A 18 -8.36 -18.03 -19.67
N ALA A 19 -9.27 -17.16 -19.22
CA ALA A 19 -8.92 -15.87 -18.66
C ALA A 19 -8.12 -16.09 -17.37
N THR A 20 -6.80 -15.91 -17.44
CA THR A 20 -5.98 -15.86 -16.23
C THR A 20 -6.35 -14.60 -15.47
N SER A 21 -6.93 -14.77 -14.29
CA SER A 21 -7.26 -13.66 -13.42
C SER A 21 -5.95 -13.23 -12.75
N ALA A 22 -5.45 -12.03 -13.06
CA ALA A 22 -4.36 -11.45 -12.31
C ALA A 22 -4.83 -11.26 -10.86
N MET A 23 -4.28 -12.06 -9.94
CA MET A 23 -4.58 -11.93 -8.51
C MET A 23 -3.85 -10.71 -7.97
N ALA A 24 -4.50 -9.54 -8.06
CA ALA A 24 -4.07 -8.36 -7.32
C ALA A 24 -4.21 -8.65 -5.82
N GLY A 25 -3.12 -8.50 -5.08
CA GLY A 25 -3.15 -8.59 -3.63
C GLY A 25 -4.02 -7.49 -3.02
N PRO A 26 -4.55 -7.68 -1.79
CA PRO A 26 -5.27 -6.63 -1.09
C PRO A 26 -4.37 -5.38 -0.97
N PRO A 27 -4.93 -4.17 -1.10
CA PRO A 27 -4.16 -2.94 -0.99
C PRO A 27 -3.53 -2.84 0.40
N VAL A 28 -2.27 -2.44 0.45
CA VAL A 28 -1.54 -2.21 1.69
C VAL A 28 -1.70 -0.75 2.05
N GLU A 29 -2.41 -0.50 3.15
CA GLU A 29 -2.60 0.84 3.68
C GLU A 29 -1.43 1.23 4.59
N VAL A 30 -0.83 2.39 4.32
CA VAL A 30 0.29 2.93 5.08
C VAL A 30 -0.01 4.37 5.46
N GLY A 31 0.29 4.78 6.70
CA GLY A 31 0.18 6.18 7.07
C GLY A 31 1.35 7.01 6.53
N ALA A 32 1.10 8.27 6.16
CA ALA A 32 2.17 9.21 5.88
C ALA A 32 3.06 9.39 7.12
N GLY A 33 4.37 9.16 6.98
CA GLY A 33 5.34 9.14 8.07
C GLY A 33 5.39 7.83 8.87
N HIS A 34 4.64 6.80 8.46
CA HIS A 34 4.64 5.49 9.10
C HIS A 34 5.27 4.43 8.20
N ALA A 35 5.68 3.33 8.83
CA ALA A 35 6.23 2.16 8.16
C ALA A 35 5.41 0.92 8.51
N VAL A 36 5.26 0.02 7.54
CA VAL A 36 4.62 -1.27 7.73
C VAL A 36 5.63 -2.36 7.32
N LEU A 37 5.76 -3.37 8.17
CA LEU A 37 6.54 -4.55 7.86
C LEU A 37 5.67 -5.51 7.04
N LEU A 38 6.12 -5.81 5.83
CA LEU A 38 5.55 -6.83 4.97
C LEU A 38 6.40 -8.10 5.08
N VAL A 39 5.77 -9.18 5.51
CA VAL A 39 6.38 -10.52 5.54
C VAL A 39 5.93 -11.25 4.29
N LEU A 40 6.90 -11.79 3.56
CA LEU A 40 6.69 -12.53 2.32
C LEU A 40 6.77 -14.02 2.60
N ASP A 41 5.92 -14.80 1.93
CA ASP A 41 5.93 -16.27 2.04
C ASP A 41 7.19 -16.90 1.41
N HIS A 42 7.81 -16.19 0.47
CA HIS A 42 8.95 -16.65 -0.32
C HIS A 42 10.01 -15.54 -0.42
N PRO A 43 11.30 -15.90 -0.63
CA PRO A 43 12.38 -14.92 -0.71
C PRO A 43 12.25 -14.05 -1.97
N ALA A 44 12.03 -12.75 -1.78
CA ALA A 44 12.09 -11.75 -2.84
C ALA A 44 13.51 -11.60 -3.36
N ARG A 45 13.65 -11.61 -4.68
CA ARG A 45 14.91 -11.23 -5.36
C ARG A 45 14.92 -9.79 -5.80
N GLN A 46 13.75 -9.25 -6.14
CA GLN A 46 13.62 -7.89 -6.61
C GLN A 46 12.34 -7.27 -6.08
N VAL A 47 12.43 -6.04 -5.58
CA VAL A 47 11.28 -5.24 -5.17
C VAL A 47 11.29 -3.98 -6.02
N ILE A 48 10.15 -3.66 -6.62
CA ILE A 48 9.96 -2.51 -7.49
C ILE A 48 8.83 -1.67 -6.92
N ILE A 49 9.06 -0.37 -6.80
CA ILE A 49 8.06 0.61 -6.44
C ILE A 49 7.79 1.52 -7.63
N GLY A 50 6.51 1.77 -7.92
CA GLY A 50 6.11 2.61 -9.05
C GLY A 50 6.53 4.06 -8.88
N ASP A 51 6.31 4.62 -7.69
CA ASP A 51 6.65 6.00 -7.35
C ASP A 51 7.32 6.09 -5.96
N PRO A 52 8.65 6.34 -5.89
CA PRO A 52 9.41 6.46 -4.64
C PRO A 52 9.15 7.78 -3.88
N THR A 53 8.41 8.71 -4.47
CA THR A 53 8.02 9.98 -3.82
C THR A 53 6.80 9.81 -2.91
N VAL A 54 5.93 8.84 -3.22
CA VAL A 54 4.71 8.49 -2.47
C VAL A 54 5.04 7.51 -1.34
N ALA A 55 5.69 6.40 -1.65
CA ALA A 55 6.17 5.43 -0.67
C ALA A 55 7.55 4.94 -1.05
N ASP A 56 8.32 4.45 -0.08
CA ASP A 56 9.65 3.90 -0.28
C ASP A 56 9.76 2.52 0.36
N VAL A 57 10.71 1.70 -0.09
CA VAL A 57 10.85 0.31 0.37
C VAL A 57 12.28 0.03 0.79
N SER A 58 12.44 -0.66 1.92
CA SER A 58 13.72 -1.14 2.39
C SER A 58 13.65 -2.65 2.63
N VAL A 59 14.61 -3.38 2.08
CA VAL A 59 14.69 -4.83 2.21
C VAL A 59 15.59 -5.16 3.40
N GLU A 60 14.99 -5.62 4.50
CA GLU A 60 15.73 -6.08 5.68
C GLU A 60 16.27 -7.50 5.48
N SER A 61 15.48 -8.37 4.85
CA SER A 61 15.87 -9.73 4.52
C SER A 61 15.07 -10.22 3.31
N PRO A 62 15.43 -11.35 2.68
CA PRO A 62 14.71 -11.86 1.51
C PRO A 62 13.20 -12.04 1.73
N THR A 63 12.77 -12.31 2.97
CA THR A 63 11.35 -12.51 3.30
C THR A 63 10.73 -11.35 4.08
N ARG A 64 11.48 -10.26 4.32
CA ARG A 64 11.02 -9.13 5.13
C ARG A 64 11.34 -7.81 4.44
N VAL A 65 10.29 -7.11 4.03
CA VAL A 65 10.37 -5.82 3.36
C VAL A 65 9.63 -4.79 4.20
N VAL A 66 10.25 -3.66 4.45
CA VAL A 66 9.63 -2.54 5.16
C VAL A 66 9.18 -1.51 4.13
N VAL A 67 7.90 -1.14 4.17
CA VAL A 67 7.30 -0.13 3.30
C VAL A 67 7.08 1.14 4.11
N PHE A 68 7.60 2.27 3.63
CA PHE A 68 7.50 3.58 4.26
C PHE A 68 6.55 4.49 3.48
N GLY A 69 5.49 4.96 4.11
CA GLY A 69 4.61 5.97 3.51
C GLY A 69 5.23 7.36 3.66
N LYS A 70 5.52 8.05 2.57
CA LYS A 70 6.18 9.38 2.59
C LYS A 70 5.19 10.51 2.30
N ARG A 71 4.40 10.37 1.23
CA ARG A 71 3.39 11.34 0.82
C ARG A 71 2.07 10.64 0.58
N VAL A 72 0.99 11.33 0.90
CA VAL A 72 -0.37 10.89 0.62
C VAL A 72 -0.54 10.67 -0.88
N GLY A 73 -1.03 9.50 -1.25
CA GLY A 73 -1.16 9.08 -2.64
C GLY A 73 -1.27 7.56 -2.76
N SER A 74 -1.44 7.07 -3.97
CA SER A 74 -1.43 5.64 -4.29
C SER A 74 -0.26 5.32 -5.20
N THR A 75 0.50 4.26 -4.87
CA THR A 75 1.59 3.76 -5.70
C THR A 75 1.52 2.23 -5.82
N SER A 76 2.21 1.64 -6.78
CA SER A 76 2.26 0.20 -6.97
C SER A 76 3.53 -0.39 -6.38
N LEU A 77 3.42 -1.60 -5.82
CA LEU A 77 4.54 -2.40 -5.35
C LEU A 77 4.49 -3.77 -6.03
N MET A 78 5.61 -4.14 -6.65
CA MET A 78 5.81 -5.45 -7.25
C MET A 78 7.00 -6.14 -6.61
N VAL A 79 6.81 -7.39 -6.23
CA VAL A 79 7.86 -8.26 -5.70
C VAL A 79 8.05 -9.42 -6.66
N LEU A 80 9.28 -9.62 -7.12
CA LEU A 80 9.64 -10.70 -8.04
C LEU A 80 10.54 -11.74 -7.37
N ASP A 81 10.32 -12.99 -7.75
CA ASP A 81 11.19 -14.12 -7.42
C ASP A 81 12.43 -14.15 -8.32
N GLY A 82 13.38 -15.05 -8.04
CA GLY A 82 14.54 -15.34 -8.87
C GLY A 82 14.21 -15.86 -10.27
N GLY A 83 12.96 -16.27 -10.52
CA GLY A 83 12.44 -16.59 -11.85
C GLY A 83 11.90 -15.39 -12.64
N HIS A 84 12.05 -14.15 -12.13
CA HIS A 84 11.44 -12.93 -12.69
C HIS A 84 9.90 -13.00 -12.82
N GLN A 85 9.27 -13.87 -12.04
CA GLN A 85 7.81 -13.94 -11.95
C GLN A 85 7.34 -13.03 -10.81
N PRO A 86 6.29 -12.21 -11.02
CA PRO A 86 5.71 -11.42 -9.96
C PRO A 86 5.05 -12.35 -8.94
N MET A 87 5.55 -12.37 -7.71
CA MET A 87 4.99 -13.13 -6.61
C MET A 87 3.91 -12.36 -5.88
N LEU A 88 4.09 -11.05 -5.78
CA LEU A 88 3.16 -10.14 -5.13
C LEU A 88 3.07 -8.86 -5.94
N GLU A 89 1.84 -8.47 -6.25
CA GLU A 89 1.53 -7.18 -6.84
C GLU A 89 0.45 -6.54 -5.97
N ALA A 90 0.81 -5.45 -5.30
CA ALA A 90 -0.05 -4.79 -4.33
C ALA A 90 -0.07 -3.28 -4.57
N ALA A 91 -1.25 -2.67 -4.40
CA ALA A 91 -1.36 -1.22 -4.37
C ALA A 91 -1.02 -0.72 -2.96
N ILE A 92 -0.07 0.21 -2.87
CA ILE A 92 0.27 0.91 -1.62
C ILE A 92 -0.55 2.19 -1.57
N VAL A 93 -1.45 2.28 -0.60
CA VAL A 93 -2.29 3.47 -0.40
C VAL A 93 -1.78 4.21 0.82
N VAL A 94 -1.21 5.39 0.61
CA VAL A 94 -0.70 6.23 1.69
C VAL A 94 -1.79 7.19 2.14
N GLN A 95 -2.27 7.00 3.36
CA GLN A 95 -3.28 7.85 3.96
C GLN A 95 -2.64 9.00 4.77
N PRO A 96 -3.31 10.16 4.90
CA PRO A 96 -2.82 11.29 5.67
C PRO A 96 -2.69 11.04 7.19
N GLY A 97 -3.11 9.87 7.67
CA GLY A 97 -2.91 9.40 9.04
C GLY A 97 -2.41 7.96 9.07
N GLY A 98 -1.61 7.59 10.07
CA GLY A 98 -1.18 6.21 10.30
C GLY A 98 -1.83 5.55 11.52
N SER A 99 -1.16 4.55 12.08
CA SER A 99 -1.65 3.79 13.23
C SER A 99 -1.94 4.73 14.42
N GLY A 100 -3.20 4.80 14.84
CA GLY A 100 -3.66 5.73 15.89
C GLY A 100 -4.13 7.10 15.37
N ALA A 101 -4.17 7.29 14.05
CA ALA A 101 -4.74 8.46 13.42
C ALA A 101 -6.21 8.24 13.02
N VAL A 102 -7.06 9.22 13.30
CA VAL A 102 -8.49 9.20 12.98
C VAL A 102 -8.79 10.29 11.95
N THR A 103 -9.36 9.88 10.81
CA THR A 103 -9.87 10.81 9.81
C THR A 103 -11.33 11.10 10.10
N VAL A 104 -11.65 12.35 10.38
CA VAL A 104 -13.05 12.80 10.57
C VAL A 104 -13.51 13.55 9.33
N THR A 105 -14.56 13.03 8.70
CA THR A 105 -15.25 13.68 7.57
C THR A 105 -16.53 14.33 8.11
N TYR A 106 -16.56 15.65 8.15
CA TYR A 106 -17.75 16.39 8.57
C TYR A 106 -18.66 16.63 7.37
N GLY A 107 -19.87 16.07 7.40
CA GLY A 107 -20.95 16.40 6.48
C GLY A 107 -21.70 17.63 7.00
N THR A 108 -21.73 18.70 6.23
CA THR A 108 -22.34 19.96 6.65
C THR A 108 -23.85 19.95 6.42
N GLY A 109 -24.62 20.46 7.40
CA GLY A 109 -26.05 20.75 7.27
C GLY A 109 -26.31 21.88 6.27
N LYS A 110 -27.58 22.22 6.05
CA LYS A 110 -28.22 22.92 4.90
C LYS A 110 -27.60 24.23 4.31
N ASP A 111 -26.41 24.64 4.70
CA ASP A 111 -25.65 25.78 4.16
C ASP A 111 -24.22 25.36 3.75
N VAL A 112 -24.11 24.34 2.88
CA VAL A 112 -22.82 23.75 2.49
C VAL A 112 -22.21 24.47 1.28
N LYS A 113 -21.11 25.20 1.47
CA LYS A 113 -20.13 25.40 0.40
C LYS A 113 -19.39 24.07 0.15
N ALA A 114 -19.28 23.66 -1.10
CA ALA A 114 -18.55 22.47 -1.52
C ALA A 114 -17.07 22.57 -1.07
N GLY A 115 -16.71 21.86 0.01
CA GLY A 115 -15.37 21.93 0.59
C GLY A 115 -15.21 21.17 1.90
N GLY A 116 -15.85 20.00 2.04
CA GLY A 116 -15.80 19.16 3.25
C GLY A 116 -14.37 19.03 3.79
N LEU A 117 -14.15 19.50 5.02
CA LEU A 117 -12.82 19.52 5.63
C LEU A 117 -12.53 18.12 6.20
N ASN A 118 -11.69 17.34 5.53
CA ASN A 118 -11.12 16.12 6.11
C ASN A 118 -10.02 16.52 7.09
N ALA A 119 -10.14 16.09 8.35
CA ALA A 119 -9.17 16.37 9.40
C ALA A 119 -8.60 15.07 9.97
N VAL A 120 -7.27 14.96 9.99
CA VAL A 120 -6.58 13.85 10.64
C VAL A 120 -6.21 14.25 12.06
N PHE A 121 -6.43 13.36 13.02
CA PHE A 121 -6.07 13.52 14.42
C PHE A 121 -5.19 12.36 14.87
N ALA A 122 -4.14 12.61 15.64
CA ALA A 122 -3.35 11.56 16.29
C ALA A 122 -3.84 11.39 17.74
N CYS A 123 -4.29 10.19 18.10
CA CYS A 123 -4.87 9.90 19.41
C CYS A 123 -3.99 8.93 20.22
N ALA A 124 -3.63 9.36 21.43
CA ALA A 124 -3.14 8.50 22.50
C ALA A 124 -4.12 8.62 23.70
N THR A 125 -3.67 9.04 24.88
CA THR A 125 -4.56 9.42 26.00
C THR A 125 -5.32 10.72 25.75
N THR A 126 -4.81 11.58 24.87
CA THR A 126 -5.46 12.80 24.37
C THR A 126 -5.28 12.89 22.86
N CYS A 127 -6.28 13.40 22.15
CA CYS A 127 -6.24 13.55 20.69
C CYS A 127 -5.78 14.96 20.30
N VAL A 128 -4.82 15.05 19.38
CA VAL A 128 -4.33 16.31 18.81
C VAL A 128 -4.54 16.30 17.31
N ARG A 129 -4.94 17.44 16.72
CA ARG A 129 -5.12 17.56 15.27
C ARG A 129 -3.75 17.48 14.59
N ALA A 130 -3.62 16.60 13.60
CA ALA A 130 -2.39 16.40 12.84
C ALA A 130 -2.14 17.49 11.77
N ALA A 131 -2.93 18.57 11.76
CA ALA A 131 -2.82 19.61 10.75
C ALA A 131 -1.57 20.50 10.99
N ASP A 132 -0.85 20.75 9.89
CA ASP A 132 0.23 21.72 9.69
C ASP A 132 1.60 21.41 10.31
N LYS A 133 2.27 20.35 9.85
CA LYS A 133 3.74 20.32 9.86
C LYS A 133 4.27 20.23 8.43
N PRO A 134 4.96 21.26 7.88
CA PRO A 134 5.72 21.08 6.65
C PRO A 134 6.77 20.01 6.91
N SER A 135 6.76 18.98 6.08
CA SER A 135 7.79 17.94 6.01
C SER A 135 9.18 18.61 5.95
N GLY A 136 9.90 18.63 7.08
CA GLY A 136 11.15 19.39 7.18
C GLY A 136 11.74 19.63 8.58
N ALA A 137 11.16 19.10 9.67
CA ALA A 137 11.84 19.13 10.96
C ALA A 137 12.43 17.75 11.25
N ALA A 138 13.75 17.64 11.05
CA ALA A 138 14.57 16.58 11.58
C ALA A 138 14.22 16.32 13.06
N PRO A 139 14.31 15.07 13.54
CA PRO A 139 14.19 14.82 14.98
C PRO A 139 15.22 15.69 15.72
N PRO A 140 14.85 16.34 16.85
CA PRO A 140 15.84 17.01 17.67
C PRO A 140 16.92 15.99 18.04
N PRO A 141 18.22 16.34 17.95
CA PRO A 141 19.29 15.41 18.32
C PRO A 141 19.01 14.93 19.75
N ALA A 142 19.08 13.61 19.94
CA ALA A 142 18.98 12.99 21.25
C ALA A 142 19.88 13.76 22.22
N ALA A 143 19.28 14.36 23.25
CA ALA A 143 20.03 15.06 24.28
C ALA A 143 21.08 14.08 24.85
N PRO A 144 22.34 14.49 25.01
CA PRO A 144 23.36 13.63 25.60
C PRO A 144 22.93 13.23 27.02
N PRO A 145 23.26 12.01 27.48
CA PRO A 145 22.93 11.57 28.83
C PRO A 145 23.54 12.53 29.84
N ALA A 146 22.72 12.98 30.80
CA ALA A 146 23.16 13.83 31.89
C ALA A 146 24.35 13.16 32.61
N PRO A 147 25.42 13.90 32.96
CA PRO A 147 26.50 13.35 33.76
C PRO A 147 25.94 12.91 35.11
N GLY A 148 26.06 11.62 35.38
CA GLY A 148 25.75 11.04 36.68
C GLY A 148 26.55 11.78 37.75
N LYS A 149 25.86 12.27 38.78
CA LYS A 149 26.51 12.66 40.03
C LYS A 149 27.08 11.40 40.66
N SER A 150 28.38 11.19 40.46
CA SER A 150 29.17 10.39 41.38
C SER A 150 29.46 11.26 42.61
N SER A 151 29.31 10.64 43.76
CA SER A 151 29.49 11.10 45.15
C SER A 151 30.60 12.11 45.39
#